data_AF-A0A368FAB8-F1
#
_entry.id   AF-A0A368FAB8-F1
#
_cell.length_a   1.000
_cell.length_b   1.000
_cell.length_c   1.000
_cell.angle_alpha   90.00
_cell.angle_beta   90.00
_cell.angle_gamma   90.00
#
_symmetry.space_group_name_H-M   'P 1'
#
loop_
_entity.id
_entity.type
_entity.pdbx_description
1 polymer ?
#
loop_
_entity_poly.entity_id
_entity_poly.type
_entity_poly.pdbx_seq_one_letter_code
_entity_poly.pdbx_strand_id
1 'polypeptide(L)'
;MSIWNHLLCRARMIHKKCRVTDIPYLRSNNVFRCEVPDDKVRWSVDFPEYNPPDYTDPKTRSRAWADPEPTAGKFKWNAVDGKINRVSSLGDYAFDATSRPINPIGRTGLRGRGVLGRCFFFRDFAKFHLRIG
;
A
#
# COMPACT_ATOMS: atom_id res chain seq x y z
N MET A 1 -35.94 7.87 -18.92
CA MET A 1 -34.82 7.16 -19.57
C MET A 1 -33.62 8.11 -19.57
N SER A 2 -32.44 7.88 -19.01
CA SER A 2 -31.93 6.96 -17.99
C SER A 2 -30.67 7.65 -17.45
N ILE A 3 -30.55 7.83 -16.13
CA ILE A 3 -29.50 8.61 -15.43
C ILE A 3 -28.18 7.80 -15.32
N TRP A 4 -27.82 7.09 -16.38
CA TRP A 4 -26.71 6.12 -16.37
C TRP A 4 -25.67 6.48 -17.41
N ASN A 5 -24.85 7.50 -17.14
CA ASN A 5 -23.56 7.63 -17.85
C ASN A 5 -22.45 8.42 -17.15
N HIS A 6 -22.59 8.75 -15.87
CA HIS A 6 -21.51 9.43 -15.11
C HIS A 6 -20.54 8.46 -14.39
N LEU A 7 -20.67 7.14 -14.56
CA LEU A 7 -19.81 6.15 -13.89
C LEU A 7 -18.65 5.59 -14.74
N LEU A 8 -18.49 6.02 -15.98
CA LEU A 8 -17.55 5.42 -16.92
C LEU A 8 -16.42 6.37 -17.35
N CYS A 9 -15.71 7.02 -16.43
CA CYS A 9 -14.38 7.56 -16.77
C CYS A 9 -13.49 7.95 -15.57
N ARG A 10 -13.44 7.16 -14.49
CA ARG A 10 -12.23 7.22 -13.62
C ARG A 10 -11.11 6.52 -14.38
N ALA A 11 -10.28 7.31 -15.06
CA ALA A 11 -9.11 6.84 -15.79
C ALA A 11 -8.32 5.82 -14.97
N ARG A 12 -7.93 4.74 -15.64
CA ARG A 12 -7.22 3.55 -15.14
C ARG A 12 -5.83 3.93 -14.62
N MET A 13 -5.73 4.55 -13.45
CA MET A 13 -4.44 4.82 -12.80
C MET A 13 -3.88 3.52 -12.20
N ILE A 14 -3.30 2.69 -13.06
CA ILE A 14 -2.52 1.53 -12.65
C ILE A 14 -1.12 2.03 -12.27
N HIS A 15 -0.70 1.80 -11.03
CA HIS A 15 0.62 2.22 -10.57
C HIS A 15 1.73 1.32 -11.18
N LYS A 16 2.38 1.79 -12.25
CA LYS A 16 3.49 1.03 -12.88
C LYS A 16 4.77 1.06 -12.04
N LYS A 17 5.14 2.24 -11.51
CA LYS A 17 6.36 2.42 -10.71
C LYS A 17 6.38 1.63 -9.39
N CYS A 18 5.21 1.28 -8.86
CA CYS A 18 5.10 0.53 -7.61
C CYS A 18 5.21 -0.99 -7.77
N ARG A 19 5.38 -1.49 -9.00
CA ARG A 19 5.43 -2.92 -9.34
C ARG A 19 6.72 -3.34 -10.06
N VAL A 20 7.76 -2.51 -10.00
CA VAL A 20 9.05 -2.84 -10.62
C VAL A 20 9.66 -4.06 -9.91
N THR A 21 9.91 -5.13 -10.66
CA THR A 21 10.42 -6.42 -10.17
C THR A 21 11.93 -6.57 -10.35
N ASP A 22 12.51 -5.83 -11.30
CA ASP A 22 13.90 -6.03 -11.76
C ASP A 22 14.95 -5.46 -10.79
N ILE A 23 14.51 -4.70 -9.79
CA ILE A 23 15.37 -4.09 -8.78
C ILE A 23 14.93 -4.55 -7.37
N PRO A 24 15.88 -4.73 -6.44
CA PRO A 24 15.54 -4.98 -5.06
C PRO A 24 14.83 -3.76 -4.47
N TYR A 25 13.91 -4.01 -3.54
CA TYR A 25 13.20 -2.97 -2.82
C TYR A 25 14.19 -2.10 -2.04
N LEU A 26 13.90 -0.80 -1.96
CA LEU A 26 14.77 0.20 -1.37
C LEU A 26 15.25 -0.21 0.04
N ARG A 27 16.58 -0.16 0.27
CA ARG A 27 17.26 -0.56 1.52
C ARG A 27 17.08 -2.02 1.93
N SER A 28 16.59 -2.87 1.03
CA SER A 28 16.64 -4.32 1.20
C SER A 28 17.88 -4.87 0.50
N ASN A 29 18.50 -5.90 1.09
CA ASN A 29 19.67 -6.54 0.48
C ASN A 29 19.30 -7.57 -0.59
N ASN A 30 18.05 -8.06 -0.65
CA ASN A 30 17.61 -9.11 -1.60
C ASN A 30 16.07 -9.29 -1.65
N VAL A 31 15.27 -8.26 -1.34
CA VAL A 31 13.81 -8.40 -1.40
C VAL A 31 13.29 -7.86 -2.73
N PHE A 32 12.71 -8.73 -3.54
CA PHE A 32 12.10 -8.36 -4.81
C PHE A 32 10.58 -8.30 -4.69
N ARG A 33 9.95 -7.47 -5.52
CA ARG A 33 8.49 -7.48 -5.62
C ARG A 33 8.05 -8.73 -6.38
N CYS A 34 6.94 -9.32 -5.97
CA CYS A 34 6.23 -10.32 -6.75
C CYS A 34 5.61 -9.63 -7.99
N GLU A 35 5.70 -10.28 -9.13
CA GLU A 35 5.07 -9.79 -10.35
C GLU A 35 3.55 -9.75 -10.19
N VAL A 36 2.96 -8.63 -10.58
CA VAL A 36 1.50 -8.45 -10.56
C VAL A 36 1.07 -8.01 -11.95
N PRO A 37 0.44 -8.91 -12.74
CA PRO A 37 -0.14 -8.57 -14.03
C PRO A 37 -1.14 -7.41 -13.95
N ASP A 38 -1.24 -6.60 -15.01
CA ASP A 38 -2.07 -5.38 -15.05
C ASP A 38 -3.56 -5.64 -14.76
N ASP A 39 -4.07 -6.79 -15.18
CA ASP A 39 -5.43 -7.29 -14.93
C ASP A 39 -5.64 -7.75 -13.48
N LYS A 40 -4.58 -8.22 -12.81
CA LYS A 40 -4.62 -8.70 -11.41
C LYS A 40 -4.25 -7.63 -10.37
N VAL A 41 -4.05 -6.37 -10.78
CA VAL A 41 -3.74 -5.27 -9.84
C VAL A 41 -4.90 -5.01 -8.87
N ARG A 42 -6.15 -5.10 -9.33
CA ARG A 42 -7.32 -4.77 -8.51
C ARG A 42 -7.61 -5.87 -7.50
N TRP A 43 -7.82 -5.51 -6.24
CA TRP A 43 -8.21 -6.45 -5.19
C TRP A 43 -9.51 -7.20 -5.47
N SER A 44 -10.42 -6.63 -6.27
CA SER A 44 -11.66 -7.28 -6.70
C SER A 44 -11.46 -8.44 -7.67
N VAL A 45 -10.26 -8.59 -8.24
CA VAL A 45 -9.90 -9.70 -9.11
C VAL A 45 -9.22 -10.76 -8.26
N ASP A 46 -9.71 -12.00 -8.35
CA ASP A 46 -9.11 -13.12 -7.65
C ASP A 46 -7.69 -13.38 -8.15
N PHE A 47 -6.77 -13.53 -7.20
CA PHE A 47 -5.39 -13.87 -7.49
C PHE A 47 -4.86 -14.82 -6.40
N PRO A 48 -5.25 -16.11 -6.44
CA PRO A 48 -4.90 -17.08 -5.40
C PRO A 48 -3.39 -17.32 -5.28
N GLU A 49 -2.66 -17.22 -6.39
CA GLU A 49 -1.20 -17.42 -6.43
C GLU A 49 -0.42 -16.20 -5.89
N TYR A 50 -1.12 -15.12 -5.50
CA TYR A 50 -0.49 -13.89 -5.01
C TYR A 50 0.13 -14.09 -3.63
N ASN A 51 1.42 -14.39 -3.61
CA ASN A 51 2.22 -14.51 -2.39
C ASN A 51 3.40 -13.53 -2.37
N PRO A 52 3.14 -12.22 -2.19
CA PRO A 52 4.20 -11.22 -2.12
C PRO A 52 5.05 -11.36 -0.85
N PRO A 53 6.36 -11.09 -0.92
CA PRO A 53 7.21 -11.13 0.27
C PRO A 53 6.83 -10.05 1.28
N ASP A 54 6.86 -10.39 2.57
CA ASP A 54 6.63 -9.44 3.68
C ASP A 54 7.96 -8.81 4.09
N TYR A 55 8.11 -7.51 3.81
CA TYR A 55 9.30 -6.76 4.15
C TYR A 55 8.95 -5.48 4.89
N THR A 56 9.61 -5.32 6.04
CA THR A 56 9.60 -4.09 6.82
C THR A 56 11.05 -3.82 7.23
N ASP A 57 11.53 -2.62 6.92
CA ASP A 57 12.91 -2.24 7.16
C ASP A 57 13.21 -2.25 8.68
N PRO A 58 14.22 -3.00 9.15
CA PRO A 58 14.55 -3.09 10.58
C PRO A 58 14.83 -1.73 11.23
N LYS A 59 15.38 -0.77 10.46
CA LYS A 59 15.66 0.60 10.94
C LYS A 59 14.40 1.44 11.11
N THR A 60 13.27 1.01 10.55
CA THR A 60 11.96 1.64 10.77
C THR A 60 11.20 1.01 11.92
N ARG A 61 11.34 -0.32 12.12
CA ARG A 61 10.58 -1.08 13.12
C ARG A 61 10.78 -0.60 14.56
N SER A 62 11.95 -0.08 14.91
CA SER A 62 12.32 0.32 16.28
C SER A 62 12.25 1.82 16.55
N ARG A 63 11.65 2.61 15.65
CA ARG A 63 11.65 4.08 15.77
C ARG A 63 10.36 4.59 16.42
N ALA A 64 10.49 5.59 17.28
CA ALA A 64 9.35 6.23 17.96
C ALA A 64 8.34 6.92 17.02
N TRP A 65 8.75 7.26 15.79
CA TRP A 65 7.88 7.84 14.77
C TRP A 65 7.19 6.79 13.88
N ALA A 66 7.56 5.52 14.02
CA ALA A 66 7.00 4.42 13.28
C ALA A 66 5.86 3.76 14.06
N ASP A 67 4.86 3.29 13.32
CA ASP A 67 3.76 2.54 13.91
C ASP A 67 4.26 1.19 14.43
N PRO A 68 3.72 0.67 15.56
CA PRO A 68 3.88 -0.74 15.88
C PRO A 68 3.27 -1.63 14.78
N GLU A 69 3.58 -2.92 14.82
CA GLU A 69 2.96 -3.86 13.87
C GLU A 69 1.42 -3.79 13.97
N PRO A 70 0.70 -3.85 12.82
CA PRO A 70 -0.77 -3.75 12.79
C PRO A 70 -1.50 -4.71 13.74
N THR A 71 -0.91 -5.88 14.00
CA THR A 71 -1.45 -6.90 14.90
C THR A 71 -1.24 -6.57 16.39
N ALA A 72 -0.29 -5.71 16.71
CA ALA A 72 0.05 -5.33 18.08
C ALA A 72 -0.55 -3.97 18.51
N GLY A 73 -0.85 -3.09 17.54
CA GLY A 73 -1.37 -1.75 17.80
C GLY A 73 -2.90 -1.67 17.75
N LYS A 74 -3.50 -0.96 18.70
CA LYS A 74 -4.91 -0.52 18.63
C LYS A 74 -4.98 0.76 17.79
N PHE A 75 -5.10 0.61 16.48
CA PHE A 75 -5.17 1.74 15.54
C PHE A 75 -6.62 2.09 15.20
N LYS A 76 -6.91 3.39 15.10
CA LYS A 76 -8.16 3.89 14.51
C LYS A 76 -7.98 4.10 13.01
N TRP A 77 -8.14 3.03 12.23
CA TRP A 77 -8.06 3.09 10.78
C TRP A 77 -9.22 3.88 10.15
N ASN A 78 -9.00 4.44 8.96
CA ASN A 78 -9.96 5.33 8.28
C ASN A 78 -10.46 6.51 9.14
N ALA A 79 -9.69 6.91 10.16
CA ALA A 79 -10.03 7.99 11.07
C ALA A 79 -8.77 8.78 11.50
N VAL A 80 -8.99 9.89 12.21
CA VAL A 80 -7.91 10.61 12.88
C VAL A 80 -7.61 9.92 14.21
N ASP A 81 -6.43 9.33 14.29
CA ASP A 81 -5.93 8.58 15.44
C ASP A 81 -5.00 9.47 16.29
N GLY A 82 -5.62 10.31 17.12
CA GLY A 82 -4.90 11.30 17.94
C GLY A 82 -4.15 12.31 17.08
N LYS A 83 -2.81 12.23 17.07
CA LYS A 83 -1.93 13.11 16.28
C LYS A 83 -1.66 12.56 14.86
N ILE A 84 -2.15 11.38 14.53
CA ILE A 84 -1.91 10.70 13.25
C ILE A 84 -3.21 10.67 12.46
N ASN A 85 -3.25 11.36 11.32
CA ASN A 85 -4.35 11.21 10.38
C ASN A 85 -4.16 9.90 9.58
N ARG A 86 -5.04 8.90 9.77
CA ARG A 86 -5.03 7.62 9.04
C ARG A 86 -6.10 7.57 7.94
N VAL A 87 -6.74 8.69 7.61
CA VAL A 87 -7.72 8.80 6.52
C VAL A 87 -6.97 8.88 5.19
N SER A 88 -7.44 8.10 4.22
CA SER A 88 -6.93 8.14 2.84
C SER A 88 -7.66 9.23 2.05
N SER A 89 -6.94 9.94 1.18
CA SER A 89 -7.54 10.93 0.28
C SER A 89 -8.37 10.29 -0.85
N LEU A 90 -8.25 8.98 -1.05
CA LEU A 90 -8.98 8.22 -2.06
C LEU A 90 -10.30 7.61 -1.53
N GLY A 91 -10.60 7.81 -0.24
CA GLY A 91 -11.67 7.13 0.48
C GLY A 91 -11.15 6.01 1.37
N ASP A 92 -12.07 5.30 2.01
CA ASP A 92 -11.78 4.24 2.97
C ASP A 92 -11.05 3.07 2.30
N TYR A 93 -10.00 2.59 2.97
CA TYR A 93 -9.31 1.36 2.56
C TYR A 93 -9.80 0.17 3.37
N ALA A 94 -9.76 -1.00 2.74
CA ALA A 94 -10.07 -2.28 3.35
C ALA A 94 -8.84 -2.87 4.06
N PHE A 95 -9.04 -4.02 4.70
CA PHE A 95 -8.01 -4.76 5.42
C PHE A 95 -7.82 -6.14 4.81
N ASP A 96 -6.60 -6.66 4.90
CA ASP A 96 -6.32 -8.05 4.58
C ASP A 96 -6.72 -8.99 5.74
N ALA A 97 -6.61 -10.30 5.52
CA ALA A 97 -6.89 -11.31 6.55
C ALA A 97 -6.02 -11.17 7.81
N THR A 98 -4.91 -10.43 7.74
CA THR A 98 -4.02 -10.14 8.88
C THR A 98 -4.29 -8.78 9.52
N SER A 99 -5.45 -8.17 9.24
CA SER A 99 -5.86 -6.84 9.73
C SER A 99 -4.92 -5.72 9.31
N ARG A 100 -4.19 -5.89 8.21
CA ARG A 100 -3.32 -4.84 7.66
C ARG A 100 -4.08 -4.03 6.61
N PRO A 101 -3.94 -2.70 6.60
CA PRO A 101 -4.56 -1.87 5.57
C PRO A 101 -4.03 -2.22 4.18
N ILE A 102 -4.94 -2.37 3.20
CA ILE A 102 -4.58 -2.64 1.80
C ILE A 102 -4.61 -1.36 0.97
N ASN A 103 -3.76 -1.29 -0.04
CA ASN A 103 -3.73 -0.14 -0.96
C ASN A 103 -5.01 -0.08 -1.79
N PRO A 104 -5.84 0.99 -1.70
CA PRO A 104 -7.09 1.10 -2.44
C PRO A 104 -6.87 1.18 -3.95
N ILE A 105 -5.65 1.50 -4.43
CA ILE A 105 -5.34 1.44 -5.86
C ILE A 105 -5.11 0.00 -6.34
N GLY A 106 -4.49 -0.86 -5.53
CA GLY A 106 -4.24 -2.25 -5.89
C GLY A 106 -2.97 -2.89 -5.33
N ARG A 107 -2.75 -4.13 -5.76
CA ARG A 107 -1.62 -5.01 -5.41
C ARG A 107 -0.30 -4.48 -5.96
N THR A 108 0.71 -4.35 -5.11
CA THR A 108 2.04 -3.79 -5.47
C THR A 108 3.17 -4.83 -5.51
N GLY A 109 2.87 -6.11 -5.22
CA GLY A 109 3.88 -7.15 -5.19
C GLY A 109 4.74 -7.18 -3.92
N LEU A 110 4.42 -6.38 -2.89
CA LEU A 110 5.11 -6.39 -1.61
C LEU A 110 4.12 -6.28 -0.45
N ARG A 111 4.36 -7.04 0.63
CA ARG A 111 3.67 -6.91 1.92
C ARG A 111 4.57 -6.21 2.93
N GLY A 112 3.94 -5.68 3.98
CA GLY A 112 4.64 -4.93 5.02
C GLY A 112 4.75 -3.45 4.70
N ARG A 113 5.55 -2.73 5.50
CA ARG A 113 5.72 -1.28 5.37
C ARG A 113 6.86 -0.87 4.44
N GLY A 114 7.77 -1.81 4.17
CA GLY A 114 9.05 -1.51 3.55
C GLY A 114 9.80 -0.45 4.34
N VAL A 115 10.14 0.67 3.70
CA VAL A 115 10.89 1.77 4.32
C VAL A 115 10.01 2.81 5.03
N LEU A 116 8.69 2.65 4.99
CA LEU A 116 7.74 3.60 5.57
C LEU A 116 7.61 3.35 7.08
N GLY A 117 7.59 4.41 7.88
CA GLY A 117 7.34 4.26 9.32
C GLY A 117 5.89 4.01 9.65
N ARG A 118 4.98 4.61 8.89
CA ARG A 118 3.54 4.51 9.13
C ARG A 118 2.92 3.45 8.24
N CYS A 119 2.03 2.67 8.84
CA CYS A 119 1.19 1.72 8.13
C CYS A 119 0.20 2.51 7.28
N PHE A 120 0.44 2.52 5.96
CA PHE A 120 -0.46 3.07 4.96
C PHE A 120 -0.76 4.57 5.11
N PHE A 121 0.02 5.42 4.43
CA PHE A 121 -0.33 6.83 4.21
C PHE A 121 -0.06 7.21 2.75
N PHE A 122 -1.13 7.47 1.99
CA PHE A 122 -1.04 7.85 0.59
C PHE A 122 -0.22 9.14 0.38
N ARG A 123 -0.21 10.03 1.40
CA ARG A 123 0.59 11.27 1.40
C ARG A 123 2.10 11.03 1.48
N ASP A 124 2.56 9.92 2.04
CA ASP A 124 3.99 9.57 2.09
C ASP A 124 4.44 8.77 0.86
N PHE A 125 3.51 8.06 0.21
CA PHE A 125 3.77 7.38 -1.07
C PHE A 125 4.19 8.38 -2.17
N ALA A 126 3.56 9.55 -2.22
CA ALA A 126 3.94 10.62 -3.14
C ALA A 126 5.28 11.28 -2.79
N LYS A 127 5.61 11.42 -1.50
CA LYS A 127 6.87 12.04 -1.06
C LYS A 127 8.10 11.18 -1.30
N PHE A 128 7.99 9.86 -1.18
CA PHE A 128 9.11 8.96 -1.48
C PHE A 128 9.45 8.90 -2.98
N HIS A 129 8.52 9.29 -3.85
CA HIS A 129 8.73 9.38 -5.29
C HIS A 129 9.40 10.70 -5.75
N LEU A 130 9.55 11.69 -4.86
CA LEU A 130 10.09 13.01 -5.19
C LEU A 130 11.55 13.22 -4.75
N ARG A 131 12.24 12.17 -4.27
CA ARG A 131 13.62 12.28 -3.78
C ARG A 131 14.65 11.36 -4.44
N ILE A 132 14.28 10.77 -5.57
CA ILE A 132 15.20 10.14 -6.51
C ILE A 132 15.35 11.09 -7.70
N GLY A 133 16.13 12.13 -7.46
CA GLY A 133 16.71 13.04 -8.44
C GLY A 133 18.15 13.30 -8.01
#